data_AF-A0A2V7A0X5-F1
#
_entry.id   AF-A0A2V7A0X5-F1
#
_cell.length_a   1.000
_cell.length_b   1.000
_cell.length_c   1.000
_cell.angle_alpha   90.00
_cell.angle_beta   90.00
_cell.angle_gamma   90.00
#
_symmetry.space_group_name_H-M   'P 1'
#
loop_
_entity.id
_entity.type
_entity.pdbx_description
1 polymer ?
#
loop_
_entity_poly.entity_id
_entity_poly.type
_entity_poly.pdbx_seq_one_letter_code
_entity_poly.pdbx_strand_id
1 'polypeptide(L)'
;MPEARKQLLSGLTGLHGRSTGPAGERLYGDDKGVTDKKYQEVPWPAVTRHPVTGRPILFVNPMHTHGFAGMKREEAWPLIEELAEHATQERFVYYHRWRVGDVLMWDERATMHRGAGDSRPEERRIMLRTIVYLN
;
A
#
# COMPACT_ATOMS: atom_id res chain seq x y z
N MET A 1 15.89 1.76 -7.92
CA MET A 1 16.22 0.49 -7.24
C MET A 1 17.28 -0.27 -8.03
N PRO A 2 18.33 -0.81 -7.38
CA PRO A 2 19.35 -1.63 -8.02
C PRO A 2 18.78 -2.89 -8.70
N GLU A 3 19.43 -3.37 -9.75
CA GLU A 3 18.91 -4.48 -10.56
C GLU A 3 18.81 -5.80 -9.78
N ALA A 4 19.83 -6.11 -8.97
CA ALA A 4 19.81 -7.29 -8.10
C ALA A 4 18.60 -7.30 -7.14
N ARG A 5 18.20 -6.12 -6.63
CA ARG A 5 17.00 -6.00 -5.79
C ARG A 5 15.73 -6.26 -6.59
N LYS A 6 15.62 -5.75 -7.82
CA LYS A 6 14.46 -6.05 -8.69
C LYS A 6 14.34 -7.54 -8.99
N GLN A 7 15.46 -8.21 -9.27
CA GLN A 7 15.49 -9.65 -9.53
C GLN A 7 15.02 -10.45 -8.32
N LEU A 8 15.52 -10.14 -7.13
CA LEU A 8 15.04 -10.75 -5.88
C LEU A 8 13.52 -10.61 -5.74
N LEU A 9 13.00 -9.38 -5.85
CA LEU A 9 11.58 -9.10 -5.66
C LEU A 9 10.69 -9.79 -6.70
N SER A 10 11.18 -9.98 -7.93
CA SER A 10 10.42 -10.64 -8.99
C SER A 10 10.04 -12.09 -8.69
N GLY A 11 10.78 -12.76 -7.79
CA GLY A 11 10.50 -14.12 -7.33
C GLY A 11 9.68 -14.20 -6.04
N LEU A 12 9.38 -13.08 -5.39
CA LEU A 12 8.68 -13.09 -4.11
C LEU A 12 7.16 -13.04 -4.28
N THR A 13 6.47 -13.76 -3.39
CA THR A 13 5.02 -13.64 -3.21
C THR A 13 4.76 -12.97 -1.87
N GLY A 14 4.20 -11.77 -1.89
CA GLY A 14 3.76 -11.05 -0.70
C GLY A 14 2.47 -11.64 -0.12
N LEU A 15 2.38 -11.64 1.20
CA LEU A 15 1.21 -12.08 1.96
C LEU A 15 0.46 -10.86 2.48
N HIS A 16 -0.78 -10.66 2.00
CA HIS A 16 -1.56 -9.46 2.28
C HIS A 16 -2.71 -9.76 3.24
N GLY A 17 -2.80 -8.98 4.32
CA GLY A 17 -3.94 -8.97 5.24
C GLY A 17 -4.45 -7.55 5.51
N ARG A 18 -5.58 -7.44 6.22
CA ARG A 18 -6.13 -6.13 6.57
C ARG A 18 -5.36 -5.53 7.75
N SER A 19 -4.57 -4.49 7.50
CA SER A 19 -3.79 -3.77 8.52
C SER A 19 -2.83 -4.66 9.33
N THR A 20 -2.32 -5.75 8.73
CA THR A 20 -1.41 -6.71 9.38
C THR A 20 0.06 -6.44 9.09
N GLY A 21 0.36 -5.50 8.19
CA GLY A 21 1.74 -5.13 7.87
C GLY A 21 2.40 -4.33 8.99
N PRO A 22 3.72 -4.08 8.92
CA PRO A 22 4.45 -3.37 9.97
C PRO A 22 3.86 -2.01 10.34
N ALA A 23 3.41 -1.22 9.36
CA ALA A 23 2.74 0.05 9.63
C ALA A 23 1.31 -0.13 10.15
N GLY A 24 0.58 -1.16 9.67
CA GLY A 24 -0.77 -1.47 10.14
C GLY A 24 -0.78 -1.87 11.62
N GLU A 25 0.14 -2.76 12.00
CA GLU A 25 0.31 -3.21 13.39
C GLU A 25 0.71 -2.05 14.31
N ARG A 26 1.60 -1.15 13.87
CA ARG A 26 1.95 0.06 14.64
C ARG A 26 0.79 1.02 14.84
N LEU A 27 -0.05 1.21 13.82
CA LEU A 27 -1.12 2.21 13.85
C LEU A 27 -2.38 1.72 14.54
N TYR A 28 -2.71 0.45 14.39
CA TYR A 28 -3.99 -0.11 14.82
C TYR A 28 -3.84 -1.16 15.91
N GLY A 29 -2.70 -1.84 16.03
CA GLY A 29 -2.54 -2.99 16.91
C GLY A 29 -3.69 -3.98 16.73
N ASP A 30 -4.34 -4.36 17.83
CA ASP A 30 -5.51 -5.22 17.82
C ASP A 30 -6.82 -4.50 17.45
N ASP A 31 -6.88 -3.17 17.56
CA ASP A 31 -8.05 -2.35 17.23
C ASP A 31 -8.10 -2.01 15.73
N LYS A 32 -8.42 -3.04 14.92
CA LYS A 32 -8.57 -2.93 13.47
C LYS A 32 -9.98 -2.49 13.06
N GLY A 33 -10.75 -1.95 14.00
CA GLY A 33 -12.16 -1.58 13.88
C GLY A 33 -13.11 -2.77 13.76
N VAL A 34 -14.38 -2.53 14.04
CA VAL A 34 -15.44 -3.54 13.92
C VAL A 34 -15.83 -3.72 12.45
N THR A 35 -15.74 -4.95 11.95
CA THR A 35 -16.28 -5.32 10.64
C THR A 35 -16.87 -6.72 10.70
N ASP A 36 -18.04 -6.91 10.11
CA ASP A 36 -18.65 -8.24 9.98
C ASP A 36 -17.87 -9.13 8.99
N LYS A 37 -16.96 -8.53 8.21
CA LYS A 37 -16.22 -9.18 7.14
C LYS A 37 -14.86 -9.69 7.65
N LYS A 38 -14.66 -11.01 7.65
CA LYS A 38 -13.36 -11.61 7.93
C LYS A 38 -12.49 -11.56 6.68
N TYR A 39 -11.34 -10.88 6.77
CA TYR A 39 -10.35 -10.82 5.70
C TYR A 39 -9.32 -11.91 5.90
N GLN A 40 -9.30 -12.88 4.99
CA GLN A 40 -8.24 -13.89 4.94
C GLN A 40 -6.99 -13.29 4.31
N GLU A 41 -5.85 -13.91 4.61
CA GLU A 41 -4.61 -13.63 3.89
C GLU A 41 -4.80 -13.91 2.40
N VAL A 42 -4.25 -13.02 1.57
CA VAL A 42 -4.24 -13.18 0.11
C VAL A 42 -2.78 -13.14 -0.37
N PRO A 43 -2.25 -14.23 -0.95
CA PRO A 43 -0.93 -14.24 -1.55
C PRO A 43 -0.95 -13.53 -2.91
N TRP A 44 0.03 -12.67 -3.17
CA TRP A 44 0.17 -11.99 -4.46
C TRP A 44 1.63 -11.70 -4.83
N PRO A 45 2.04 -11.75 -6.12
CA PRO A 45 3.42 -11.44 -6.51
C PRO A 45 3.85 -10.05 -6.02
N ALA A 46 5.03 -9.96 -5.41
CA ALA A 46 5.59 -8.70 -4.95
C ALA A 46 5.89 -7.73 -6.11
N VAL A 47 6.10 -8.27 -7.31
CA VAL A 47 6.12 -7.53 -8.57
C VAL A 47 5.05 -8.10 -9.50
N THR A 48 4.08 -7.27 -9.87
CA THR A 48 3.06 -7.62 -10.86
C THR A 48 3.18 -6.76 -12.11
N ARG A 49 2.33 -6.98 -13.12
CA ARG A 49 2.27 -6.16 -14.34
C ARG A 49 0.94 -5.44 -14.41
N HIS A 50 1.00 -4.16 -14.76
CA HIS A 50 -0.21 -3.39 -15.04
C HIS A 50 -0.94 -4.01 -16.25
N PRO A 51 -2.25 -4.33 -16.17
CA PRO A 51 -2.97 -5.05 -17.24
C PRO A 51 -3.04 -4.30 -18.56
N VAL A 52 -3.15 -2.96 -18.52
CA VAL A 52 -3.22 -2.11 -19.73
C VAL A 52 -1.83 -1.73 -20.26
N THR A 53 -0.94 -1.20 -19.42
CA THR A 53 0.36 -0.66 -19.86
C THR A 53 1.50 -1.69 -19.89
N GLY A 54 1.31 -2.87 -19.29
CA GLY A 54 2.34 -3.91 -19.16
C GLY A 54 3.51 -3.55 -18.22
N ARG A 55 3.53 -2.33 -17.68
CA ARG A 55 4.61 -1.83 -16.81
C ARG A 55 4.66 -2.64 -15.50
N PRO A 56 5.86 -2.94 -14.98
CA PRO A 56 5.99 -3.59 -13.69
C PRO A 56 5.51 -2.68 -12.56
N ILE A 57 4.87 -3.27 -11.56
CA ILE A 57 4.36 -2.61 -10.35
C ILE A 57 4.96 -3.31 -9.14
N LEU A 58 5.54 -2.55 -8.21
CA LEU A 58 5.85 -3.03 -6.87
C LEU A 58 4.55 -3.13 -6.08
N PHE A 59 4.06 -4.34 -5.85
CA PHE A 59 2.78 -4.60 -5.19
C PHE A 59 3.00 -4.97 -3.72
N VAL A 60 3.70 -4.10 -2.99
CA VAL A 60 4.01 -4.27 -1.57
C VAL A 60 3.68 -2.96 -0.88
N ASN A 61 2.92 -3.00 0.21
CA ASN A 61 2.68 -1.83 1.04
C ASN A 61 2.78 -2.18 2.53
N PRO A 62 3.30 -1.27 3.37
CA PRO A 62 3.60 -1.57 4.77
C PRO A 62 2.33 -1.67 5.64
N MET A 63 1.17 -1.26 5.11
CA MET A 63 -0.11 -1.33 5.81
C MET A 63 -0.68 -2.75 5.79
N HIS A 64 -0.63 -3.40 4.63
CA HIS A 64 -1.33 -4.67 4.38
C HIS A 64 -0.40 -5.87 4.18
N THR A 65 0.76 -5.68 3.56
CA THR A 65 1.72 -6.77 3.35
C THR A 65 2.40 -7.06 4.68
N HIS A 66 2.25 -8.29 5.19
CA HIS A 66 2.81 -8.69 6.49
C HIS A 66 3.95 -9.71 6.39
N GLY A 67 4.24 -10.21 5.19
CA GLY A 67 5.31 -11.17 4.96
C GLY A 67 5.51 -11.51 3.49
N PHE A 68 6.49 -12.39 3.23
CA PHE A 68 6.67 -13.05 1.94
C PHE A 68 6.61 -14.57 2.15
N ALA A 69 6.00 -15.31 1.23
CA ALA A 69 5.89 -16.76 1.32
C ALA A 69 7.29 -17.40 1.47
N GLY A 70 7.45 -18.27 2.48
CA GLY A 70 8.71 -18.94 2.78
C GLY A 70 9.77 -18.08 3.48
N MET A 71 9.46 -16.83 3.83
CA MET A 71 10.35 -15.91 4.54
C MET A 71 9.86 -15.69 5.96
N LYS A 72 10.76 -15.69 6.95
CA LYS A 72 10.37 -15.41 8.33
C LYS A 72 10.01 -13.93 8.50
N ARG A 73 9.17 -13.63 9.49
CA ARG A 73 8.68 -12.28 9.77
C ARG A 73 9.83 -11.30 10.02
N GLU A 74 10.83 -11.74 10.77
CA GLU A 74 11.99 -10.95 11.17
C GLU A 74 12.87 -10.55 9.98
N GLU A 75 12.79 -11.31 8.89
CA GLU A 75 13.47 -11.01 7.61
C GLU A 75 12.57 -10.19 6.68
N ALA A 76 11.27 -10.50 6.65
CA ALA A 76 10.32 -9.88 5.74
C ALA A 76 9.97 -8.43 6.11
N TRP A 77 9.82 -8.14 7.40
CA TRP A 77 9.40 -6.82 7.86
C TRP A 77 10.41 -5.71 7.53
N PRO A 78 11.72 -5.87 7.81
CA PRO A 78 12.72 -4.89 7.39
C PRO A 78 12.72 -4.66 5.88
N LEU A 79 12.52 -5.71 5.08
CA LEU A 79 12.42 -5.58 3.63
C LEU A 79 11.17 -4.80 3.21
N ILE A 80 10.00 -5.06 3.81
CA ILE A 80 8.77 -4.31 3.53
C ILE A 80 8.95 -2.82 3.85
N GLU A 81 9.63 -2.50 4.96
CA GLU A 81 9.91 -1.12 5.36
C GLU A 81 10.90 -0.43 4.41
N GLU A 82 11.98 -1.10 4.02
CA GLU A 82 12.92 -0.60 3.00
C GLU A 82 12.20 -0.29 1.68
N LEU A 83 11.32 -1.18 1.24
CA LEU A 83 10.54 -1.00 0.02
C LEU A 83 9.55 0.16 0.13
N ALA A 84 8.91 0.31 1.29
CA ALA A 84 8.04 1.45 1.56
C ALA A 84 8.83 2.75 1.53
N GLU A 85 9.97 2.82 2.22
CA GLU A 85 10.87 3.98 2.22
C GLU A 85 11.30 4.33 0.80
N HIS A 86 11.67 3.34 -0.02
CA HIS A 86 12.01 3.56 -1.42
C HIS A 86 10.85 4.15 -2.22
N ALA A 87 9.64 3.61 -2.06
CA ALA A 87 8.46 4.01 -2.80
C ALA A 87 7.92 5.38 -2.39
N THR A 88 8.21 5.83 -1.16
CA THR A 88 7.74 7.12 -0.63
C THR A 88 8.79 8.23 -0.64
N GLN A 89 9.92 8.04 -1.33
CA GLN A 89 10.91 9.11 -1.54
C GLN A 89 10.26 10.30 -2.26
N GLU A 90 10.63 11.52 -1.90
CA GLU A 90 9.97 12.76 -2.38
C GLU A 90 9.79 12.82 -3.90
N ARG A 91 10.78 12.35 -4.67
CA ARG A 91 10.73 12.31 -6.14
C ARG A 91 9.62 11.42 -6.73
N PHE A 92 8.99 10.56 -5.93
CA PHE A 92 7.89 9.69 -6.33
C PHE A 92 6.55 10.13 -5.74
N VAL A 93 6.53 11.17 -4.91
CA VAL A 93 5.34 11.62 -4.19
C VAL A 93 4.68 12.77 -4.94
N TYR A 94 3.39 12.59 -5.19
CA TYR A 94 2.49 13.69 -5.54
C TYR A 94 1.72 14.12 -4.29
N TYR A 95 1.75 15.42 -3.97
CA TYR A 95 0.96 16.01 -2.89
C TYR A 95 -0.17 16.85 -3.46
N HIS A 96 -1.42 16.54 -3.07
CA HIS A 96 -2.58 17.30 -3.50
C HIS A 96 -3.12 18.18 -2.37
N ARG A 97 -3.08 19.50 -2.58
CA ARG A 97 -3.73 20.46 -1.68
C ARG A 97 -5.15 20.72 -2.18
N TRP A 98 -6.10 20.08 -1.50
CA TRP A 98 -7.52 20.12 -1.85
C TRP A 98 -8.12 21.52 -1.84
N ARG A 99 -9.00 21.76 -2.81
CA ARG A 99 -9.97 22.86 -2.86
C ARG A 99 -11.37 22.31 -3.11
N VAL A 100 -12.38 23.07 -2.71
CA VAL A 100 -13.78 22.70 -2.98
C VAL A 100 -13.99 22.61 -4.49
N GLY A 101 -14.53 21.48 -4.95
CA GLY A 101 -14.76 21.19 -6.36
C GLY A 101 -13.66 20.35 -7.02
N ASP A 102 -12.50 20.17 -6.38
CA ASP A 102 -11.46 19.30 -6.91
C ASP A 102 -11.93 17.84 -6.97
N VAL A 103 -11.62 17.17 -8.08
CA VAL A 103 -11.77 15.73 -8.25
C VAL A 103 -10.40 15.15 -8.57
N LEU A 104 -9.95 14.22 -7.73
CA LEU A 104 -8.72 13.47 -7.96
C LEU A 104 -9.07 12.03 -8.35
N MET A 105 -8.42 11.54 -9.40
CA MET A 105 -8.49 10.16 -9.83
C MET A 105 -7.08 9.59 -9.86
N TRP A 106 -6.91 8.37 -9.37
CA TRP A 106 -5.64 7.65 -9.41
C TRP A 106 -5.88 6.17 -9.74
N ASP A 107 -4.84 5.50 -10.18
CA ASP A 107 -4.83 4.05 -10.39
C ASP A 107 -4.47 3.33 -9.09
N GLU A 108 -5.44 2.67 -8.47
CA GLU A 108 -5.27 1.87 -7.25
C GLU A 108 -4.32 0.68 -7.41
N ARG A 109 -4.01 0.25 -8.63
CA ARG A 109 -3.06 -0.86 -8.86
C ARG A 109 -1.62 -0.39 -8.74
N ALA A 110 -1.32 0.79 -9.27
CA ALA A 110 0.05 1.28 -9.45
C ALA A 110 0.45 2.41 -8.50
N THR A 111 -0.43 2.81 -7.58
CA THR A 111 -0.17 3.88 -6.62
C THR A 111 -0.42 3.44 -5.19
N MET A 112 0.32 4.03 -4.25
CA MET A 112 -0.03 4.04 -2.83
C MET A 112 -0.50 5.44 -2.47
N HIS A 113 -1.40 5.55 -1.49
CA HIS A 113 -1.87 6.83 -1.00
C HIS A 113 -2.01 6.82 0.53
N ARG A 114 -1.91 8.02 1.12
CA ARG A 114 -2.22 8.26 2.54
C ARG A 114 -2.82 9.64 2.71
N GLY A 115 -3.64 9.81 3.76
CA GLY A 115 -4.02 11.13 4.22
C GLY A 115 -2.77 11.90 4.69
N ALA A 116 -2.68 13.19 4.37
CA ALA A 116 -1.54 14.01 4.74
C ALA A 116 -1.45 14.25 6.27
N GLY A 117 -2.57 14.18 6.99
CA GLY A 117 -2.61 14.43 8.44
C GLY A 117 -2.37 15.89 8.80
N ASP A 118 -2.55 16.81 7.85
CA ASP A 118 -2.33 18.25 7.98
C ASP A 118 -3.60 19.02 8.40
N SER A 119 -4.75 18.35 8.49
CA SER A 119 -6.00 18.93 9.01
C SER A 119 -5.98 19.00 10.53
N ARG A 120 -6.44 20.12 11.09
CA ARG A 120 -6.58 20.24 12.55
C ARG A 120 -7.76 19.41 13.07
N PRO A 121 -7.72 18.90 14.32
CA PRO A 121 -8.81 18.08 14.87
C PRO A 121 -10.20 18.73 14.81
N GLU A 122 -10.26 20.06 14.91
CA GLU A 122 -11.49 20.86 14.83
C GLU A 122 -12.00 21.10 13.40
N GLU A 123 -11.18 20.83 12.38
CA GLU A 123 -11.56 21.04 10.98
C GLU A 123 -12.39 19.86 10.46
N ARG A 124 -13.64 20.14 10.11
CA ARG A 124 -14.49 19.14 9.45
C ARG A 124 -14.03 18.93 8.01
N ARG A 125 -13.57 17.71 7.71
CA ARG A 125 -13.23 17.29 6.34
C ARG A 125 -14.10 16.13 5.89
N ILE A 126 -14.86 16.33 4.81
CA ILE A 126 -15.69 15.30 4.18
C ILE A 126 -15.28 15.14 2.74
N MET A 127 -15.03 13.89 2.34
CA MET A 127 -14.75 13.50 0.97
C MET A 127 -15.65 12.35 0.58
N LEU A 128 -16.16 12.38 -0.64
CA LEU A 128 -16.89 11.27 -1.23
C LEU A 128 -15.94 10.51 -2.15
N ARG A 129 -16.05 9.19 -2.16
CA ARG A 129 -15.24 8.33 -3.03
C ARG A 129 -16.10 7.30 -3.75
N THR A 130 -15.64 6.92 -4.93
CA THR A 130 -16.14 5.76 -5.67
C THR A 130 -14.96 4.91 -6.11
N ILE A 131 -15.16 3.60 -6.22
CA ILE A 131 -14.15 2.65 -6.71
C ILE A 131 -14.68 2.07 -8.01
N VAL A 132 -13.89 2.17 -9.08
CA VAL A 132 -14.25 1.64 -10.38
C VAL A 132 -13.56 0.29 -10.55
N TYR A 133 -14.36 -0.74 -10.77
CA TYR A 133 -13.88 -2.07 -11.16
C TYR A 133 -13.96 -2.19 -12.68
N LEU A 134 -12.98 -2.89 -13.27
CA LEU A 134 -13.07 -3.25 -14.68
C LEU A 134 -14.11 -4.37 -14.83
N ASN A 135 -15.01 -4.22 -15.80
CA ASN A 135 -15.94 -5.26 -16.23
C ASN A 135 -15.21 -6.37 -17.00
#